data_AF-A9G7Y3-F1
#
_entry.id   AF-A9G7Y3-F1
#
_cell.length_a   1.000
_cell.length_b   1.000
_cell.length_c   1.000
_cell.angle_alpha   90.00
_cell.angle_beta   90.00
_cell.angle_gamma   90.00
#
_symmetry.space_group_name_H-M   'P 1'
#
loop_
_entity.id
_entity.type
_entity.pdbx_description
1 polymer ?
#
loop_
_entity_poly.entity_id
_entity_poly.type
_entity_poly.pdbx_seq_one_letter_code
_entity_poly.pdbx_strand_id
1 'polypeptide(L)'
;MKTQYTLLSGETVEFPTPAGELGAFLSRVLAAARDPSVSDAELLDLVLGPENPLLDRTSVAGRSVATADVYRDPAFHVMLDCVARKRLPPDSAVVTPRTRFTMTVPDAAHQLGISESAVRQAIYAGRLRASKEGGTYYLDPQSVAGYRVSKRGPRRQDQMAKGPPGATLDARIGSGPDASFRVKHSRDDFELSEKRGPEWTGMIPAGWRRIAVLGTSKDRSRYWEIEPAEGESVLHFEGFYLRGGFRIVETVSTSPRAVAAFKDFQPR
;
A
#
# COMPACT_ATOMS: atom_id res chain seq x y z
N MET A 1 8.35 25.88 9.87
CA MET A 1 7.87 26.32 8.55
C MET A 1 7.42 25.10 7.77
N LYS A 2 6.44 25.26 6.88
CA LYS A 2 6.05 24.21 5.93
C LYS A 2 6.64 24.57 4.56
N THR A 3 7.11 23.56 3.85
CA THR A 3 7.64 23.68 2.49
C THR A 3 6.59 23.12 1.53
N GLN A 4 6.33 23.86 0.45
CA GLN A 4 5.49 23.41 -0.65
C GLN A 4 6.37 23.06 -1.84
N TYR A 5 6.05 21.96 -2.53
CA TYR A 5 6.76 21.53 -3.71
C TYR A 5 5.77 21.02 -4.76
N THR A 6 5.84 21.55 -5.97
CA THR A 6 5.00 21.08 -7.08
C THR A 6 5.75 20.00 -7.86
N LEU A 7 5.22 18.78 -7.79
CA LEU A 7 5.72 17.62 -8.50
C LEU A 7 5.55 17.77 -10.02
N LEU A 8 6.27 16.95 -10.79
CA LEU A 8 6.07 16.84 -12.24
C LEU A 8 4.64 16.44 -12.63
N SER A 9 3.90 15.79 -11.72
CA SER A 9 2.49 15.46 -11.87
C SER A 9 1.56 16.67 -11.74
N GLY A 10 2.07 17.86 -11.43
CA GLY A 10 1.27 19.05 -11.10
C GLY A 10 0.68 19.03 -9.68
N GLU A 11 0.79 17.91 -8.96
CA GLU A 11 0.42 17.83 -7.55
C GLU A 11 1.36 18.69 -6.71
N THR A 12 0.80 19.49 -5.80
CA THR A 12 1.58 20.22 -4.82
C THR A 12 1.57 19.46 -3.50
N VAL A 13 2.75 18.98 -3.09
CA VAL A 13 2.94 18.34 -1.80
C VAL A 13 3.37 19.38 -0.77
N GLU A 14 2.74 19.33 0.41
CA GLU A 14 3.11 20.14 1.55
C GLU A 14 3.75 19.23 2.60
N PHE A 15 4.91 19.64 3.11
CA PHE A 15 5.60 18.90 4.17
C PHE A 15 6.30 19.83 5.16
N PRO A 16 6.50 19.40 6.41
CA PRO A 16 7.32 20.15 7.35
C PRO A 16 8.71 20.38 6.76
N THR A 17 9.25 21.60 6.84
CA THR A 17 10.61 21.86 6.37
C THR A 17 11.57 20.94 7.12
N PRO A 18 12.22 19.97 6.45
CA PRO A 18 13.03 18.98 7.13
C PRO A 18 14.27 19.65 7.70
N ALA A 19 14.56 19.37 8.97
CA ALA A 19 15.74 19.86 9.68
C ALA A 19 16.72 18.70 9.92
N GLY A 20 17.93 19.01 10.39
CA GLY A 20 18.96 18.02 10.71
C GLY A 20 19.40 17.22 9.49
N GLU A 21 19.66 15.92 9.69
CA GLU A 21 20.18 15.02 8.65
C GLU A 21 19.27 14.92 7.43
N LEU A 22 17.95 14.84 7.63
CA LEU A 22 16.98 14.77 6.53
C LEU A 22 16.98 16.06 5.70
N GLY A 23 17.09 17.22 6.35
CA GLY A 23 17.18 18.51 5.67
C GLY A 23 18.44 18.61 4.81
N ALA A 24 19.60 18.29 5.39
CA ALA A 24 20.87 18.29 4.68
C ALA A 24 20.88 17.31 3.49
N PHE A 25 20.32 16.11 3.68
CA PHE A 25 20.21 15.11 2.63
C PHE A 25 19.30 15.57 1.49
N LEU A 26 18.12 16.12 1.81
CA LEU A 26 17.20 16.65 0.78
C LEU A 26 17.84 17.80 -0.01
N SER A 27 18.55 18.72 0.65
CA SER A 27 19.28 19.78 -0.03
C SER A 27 20.32 19.23 -1.00
N ARG A 28 21.05 18.17 -0.61
CA ARG A 28 22.01 17.49 -1.48
C ARG A 28 21.35 16.83 -2.69
N VAL A 29 20.22 16.15 -2.50
CA VAL A 29 19.44 15.56 -3.62
C VAL A 29 18.97 16.64 -4.59
N LEU A 30 18.45 17.77 -4.08
CA LEU A 30 18.02 18.89 -4.91
C LEU A 30 19.18 19.52 -5.70
N ALA A 31 20.37 19.61 -5.11
CA ALA A 31 21.57 20.10 -5.79
C ALA A 31 22.02 19.13 -6.90
N ALA A 32 22.13 17.84 -6.59
CA ALA A 32 22.51 16.80 -7.55
C ALA A 32 21.52 16.68 -8.72
N ALA A 33 20.22 16.90 -8.47
CA ALA A 33 19.22 16.96 -9.53
C ALA A 33 19.47 18.08 -10.54
N ARG A 34 20.00 19.23 -10.10
CA ARG A 34 20.29 20.40 -10.94
C ARG A 34 21.66 20.33 -11.62
N ASP A 35 22.59 19.53 -11.11
CA ASP A 35 23.95 19.41 -11.63
C ASP A 35 24.01 18.57 -12.90
N PRO A 36 24.32 19.13 -14.09
CA PRO A 36 24.34 18.38 -15.34
C PRO A 36 25.37 17.23 -15.38
N SER A 37 26.39 17.26 -14.51
CA SER A 37 27.41 16.21 -14.44
C SER A 37 26.94 14.94 -13.74
N VAL A 38 25.91 15.04 -12.89
CA VAL A 38 25.31 13.90 -12.20
C VAL A 38 24.33 13.21 -13.14
N SER A 39 24.50 11.91 -13.37
CA SER A 39 23.58 11.07 -14.16
C SER A 39 22.29 10.74 -13.40
N ASP A 40 21.27 10.26 -14.11
CA ASP A 40 20.03 9.81 -13.48
C ASP A 40 20.23 8.55 -12.63
N ALA A 41 21.15 7.67 -13.04
CA ALA A 41 21.55 6.48 -12.29
C ALA A 41 22.22 6.86 -10.96
N GLU A 42 23.18 7.80 -10.97
CA GLU A 42 23.83 8.28 -9.74
C GLU A 42 22.84 8.95 -8.79
N LEU A 43 21.91 9.74 -9.33
CA LEU A 43 20.86 10.36 -8.51
C LEU A 43 19.89 9.32 -7.92
N LEU A 44 19.53 8.29 -8.69
CA LEU A 44 18.70 7.19 -8.21
C LEU A 44 19.42 6.41 -7.10
N ASP A 45 20.69 6.11 -7.27
CA ASP A 45 21.52 5.40 -6.30
C ASP A 45 21.68 6.22 -5.01
N LEU A 46 21.83 7.55 -5.12
CA LEU A 46 21.82 8.44 -3.97
C LEU A 46 20.48 8.36 -3.20
N VAL A 47 19.35 8.46 -3.91
CA VAL A 47 18.00 8.50 -3.30
C VAL A 47 17.61 7.15 -2.68
N LEU A 48 17.99 6.03 -3.31
CA LEU A 48 17.69 4.68 -2.82
C LEU A 48 18.82 4.06 -1.99
N GLY A 49 19.91 4.80 -1.78
CA GLY A 49 21.13 4.34 -1.14
C GLY A 49 21.16 4.50 0.38
N PRO A 50 22.21 3.96 1.02
CA PRO A 50 22.37 3.94 2.47
C PRO A 50 22.63 5.29 3.10
N GLU A 51 22.67 6.36 2.34
CA GLU A 51 22.81 7.71 2.87
C GLU A 51 21.46 8.39 3.09
N ASN A 52 20.37 7.86 2.51
CA ASN A 52 19.04 8.40 2.73
C ASN A 52 18.55 8.06 4.15
N PRO A 53 18.27 9.07 5.00
CA PRO A 53 17.84 8.85 6.38
C PRO A 53 16.40 8.36 6.50
N LEU A 54 15.59 8.45 5.44
CA LEU A 54 14.24 7.89 5.44
C LEU A 54 14.22 6.36 5.26
N LEU A 55 15.23 5.79 4.62
CA LEU A 55 15.23 4.37 4.30
C LEU A 55 15.49 3.52 5.53
N ASP A 56 14.70 2.47 5.67
CA ASP A 56 14.94 1.48 6.72
C ASP A 56 16.17 0.64 6.37
N ARG A 57 17.07 0.55 7.33
CA ARG A 57 18.33 -0.23 7.24
C ARG A 57 18.30 -1.45 8.16
N THR A 58 17.24 -1.61 8.95
CA THR A 58 17.13 -2.64 9.99
C THR A 58 16.41 -3.88 9.48
N SER A 59 15.42 -3.75 8.60
CA SER A 59 14.65 -4.91 8.11
C SER A 59 15.46 -5.89 7.26
N VAL A 60 16.52 -5.43 6.59
CA VAL A 60 17.36 -6.30 5.75
C VAL A 60 18.82 -5.91 5.91
N ALA A 61 19.62 -6.80 6.50
CA ALA A 61 21.05 -6.58 6.72
C ALA A 61 21.77 -6.19 5.43
N GLY A 62 22.52 -5.09 5.49
CA GLY A 62 23.30 -4.57 4.36
C GLY A 62 22.48 -3.95 3.24
N ARG A 63 21.18 -3.68 3.45
CA ARG A 63 20.33 -3.02 2.45
C ARG A 63 19.54 -1.87 3.04
N SER A 64 19.35 -0.86 2.22
CA SER A 64 18.41 0.24 2.47
C SER A 64 17.11 -0.04 1.74
N VAL A 65 16.01 0.02 2.46
CA VAL A 65 14.70 -0.38 1.96
C VAL A 65 13.72 0.77 2.13
N ALA A 66 13.08 1.17 1.03
CA ALA A 66 11.91 2.05 1.08
C ALA A 66 10.71 1.23 1.54
N THR A 67 10.33 1.38 2.81
CA THR A 67 9.16 0.72 3.39
C THR A 67 7.88 1.44 2.96
N ALA A 68 6.71 0.88 3.32
CA ALA A 68 5.44 1.54 3.02
C ALA A 68 5.33 2.95 3.66
N ASP A 69 5.93 3.17 4.83
CA ASP A 69 5.90 4.47 5.49
C ASP A 69 6.80 5.49 4.78
N VAL A 70 7.92 5.06 4.23
CA VAL A 70 8.76 5.90 3.35
C VAL A 70 7.98 6.34 2.12
N TYR A 71 7.21 5.43 1.50
CA TYR A 71 6.35 5.75 0.36
C TYR A 71 5.10 6.59 0.72
N ARG A 72 4.87 6.89 2.01
CA ARG A 72 3.85 7.85 2.45
C ARG A 72 4.47 9.21 2.80
N ASP A 73 5.80 9.28 2.94
CA ASP A 73 6.50 10.50 3.31
C ASP A 73 6.59 11.45 2.10
N PRO A 74 6.02 12.67 2.17
CA PRO A 74 6.05 13.59 1.04
C PRO A 74 7.46 14.01 0.62
N ALA A 75 8.44 14.07 1.54
CA ALA A 75 9.81 14.39 1.21
C ALA A 75 10.44 13.31 0.33
N PHE A 76 10.07 12.04 0.52
CA PHE A 76 10.50 10.96 -0.37
C PHE A 76 9.90 11.12 -1.78
N HIS A 77 8.64 11.55 -1.89
CA HIS A 77 8.04 11.86 -3.19
C HIS A 77 8.76 12.99 -3.93
N VAL A 78 9.23 14.02 -3.22
CA VAL A 78 10.07 15.08 -3.78
C VAL A 78 11.39 14.52 -4.33
N MET A 79 12.05 13.62 -3.59
CA MET A 79 13.29 12.99 -4.05
C MET A 79 13.07 12.14 -5.32
N LEU A 80 11.98 11.35 -5.36
CA LEU A 80 11.60 10.60 -6.56
C LEU A 80 11.26 11.53 -7.74
N ASP A 81 10.68 12.71 -7.47
CA ASP A 81 10.41 13.71 -8.50
C ASP A 81 11.69 14.28 -9.10
N CYS A 82 12.73 14.47 -8.27
CA CYS A 82 14.04 14.91 -8.74
C CYS A 82 14.65 13.89 -9.72
N VAL A 83 14.56 12.59 -9.41
CA VAL A 83 14.98 11.51 -10.32
C VAL A 83 14.18 11.55 -11.62
N ALA A 84 12.85 11.68 -11.52
CA ALA A 84 11.99 11.74 -12.70
C ALA A 84 12.29 12.95 -13.59
N ARG A 85 12.57 14.13 -13.00
CA ARG A 85 13.01 15.33 -13.74
C ARG A 85 14.32 15.12 -14.48
N LYS A 86 15.27 14.42 -13.86
CA LYS A 86 16.59 14.15 -14.44
C LYS A 86 16.52 13.31 -15.71
N ARG A 87 15.53 12.43 -15.80
CA ARG A 87 15.30 11.56 -16.96
C ARG A 87 14.63 12.25 -18.13
N LEU A 88 14.12 13.46 -17.95
CA LEU A 88 13.50 14.19 -19.04
C LEU A 88 14.58 14.74 -19.98
N PRO A 89 14.36 14.69 -21.30
CA PRO A 89 15.18 15.42 -22.25
C PRO A 89 15.25 16.91 -21.87
N PRO A 90 16.40 17.58 -22.04
CA PRO A 90 16.58 19.00 -21.70
C PRO A 90 15.61 19.94 -22.43
N ASP A 91 15.07 19.52 -23.59
CA ASP A 91 14.07 20.25 -24.38
C ASP A 91 12.61 19.88 -24.09
N SER A 92 12.35 19.05 -23.09
CA SER A 92 10.97 18.79 -22.64
C SER A 92 10.47 19.98 -21.82
N ALA A 93 10.07 21.05 -22.52
CA ALA A 93 9.24 22.11 -21.96
C ALA A 93 8.13 21.47 -21.11
N VAL A 94 7.99 21.92 -19.85
CA VAL A 94 7.11 21.34 -18.81
C VAL A 94 5.78 20.89 -19.40
N VAL A 95 5.77 19.63 -19.84
CA VAL A 95 4.63 19.05 -20.53
C VAL A 95 3.53 18.98 -19.49
N THR A 96 2.39 19.60 -19.80
CA THR A 96 1.18 19.65 -18.99
C THR A 96 0.96 18.32 -18.27
N PRO A 97 0.57 18.29 -16.98
CA PRO A 97 0.43 17.06 -16.19
C PRO A 97 -0.34 15.92 -16.86
N ARG A 98 -1.29 16.28 -17.73
CA ARG A 98 -2.17 15.39 -18.48
C ARG A 98 -1.47 14.48 -19.49
N THR A 99 -0.30 14.86 -20.00
CA THR A 99 0.31 14.12 -21.13
C THR A 99 1.20 12.96 -20.68
N ARG A 100 1.47 12.82 -19.37
CA ARG A 100 2.37 11.77 -18.82
C ARG A 100 1.63 10.55 -18.29
N PHE A 101 0.43 10.75 -17.73
CA PHE A 101 -0.40 9.65 -17.22
C PHE A 101 -1.27 9.10 -18.35
N THR A 102 -0.69 8.26 -19.20
CA THR A 102 -1.37 7.70 -20.39
C THR A 102 -1.64 6.21 -20.27
N MET A 103 -0.99 5.50 -19.34
CA MET A 103 -1.05 4.04 -19.23
C MET A 103 -2.18 3.60 -18.31
N THR A 104 -3.00 2.64 -18.72
CA THR A 104 -4.06 2.12 -17.84
C THR A 104 -3.53 1.05 -16.88
N VAL A 105 -4.31 0.73 -15.84
CA VAL A 105 -3.99 -0.38 -14.92
C VAL A 105 -3.82 -1.73 -15.66
N PRO A 106 -4.70 -2.12 -16.61
CA PRO A 106 -4.49 -3.30 -17.45
C PRO A 106 -3.17 -3.28 -18.23
N ASP A 107 -2.83 -2.15 -18.86
CA ASP A 107 -1.58 -2.04 -19.64
C ASP A 107 -0.35 -2.18 -18.75
N ALA A 108 -0.37 -1.53 -17.58
CA ALA A 108 0.70 -1.63 -16.60
C ALA A 108 0.83 -3.07 -16.05
N ALA A 109 -0.28 -3.76 -15.82
CA ALA A 109 -0.31 -5.14 -15.37
C ALA A 109 0.34 -6.07 -16.40
N HIS A 110 -0.01 -5.90 -17.68
CA HIS A 110 0.57 -6.63 -18.79
C HIS A 110 2.07 -6.37 -18.92
N GLN A 111 2.51 -5.11 -18.87
CA GLN A 111 3.92 -4.74 -18.98
C GLN A 111 4.76 -5.28 -17.82
N LEU A 112 4.23 -5.26 -16.60
CA LEU A 112 4.92 -5.73 -15.39
C LEU A 112 4.82 -7.25 -15.19
N GLY A 113 3.95 -7.94 -15.93
CA GLY A 113 3.68 -9.37 -15.74
C GLY A 113 3.08 -9.70 -14.37
N ILE A 114 2.24 -8.80 -13.83
CA ILE A 114 1.53 -8.99 -12.55
C ILE A 114 0.01 -8.82 -12.72
N SER A 115 -0.77 -9.17 -11.70
CA SER A 115 -2.22 -8.96 -11.75
C SER A 115 -2.59 -7.49 -11.63
N GLU A 116 -3.71 -7.08 -12.25
CA GLU A 116 -4.27 -5.73 -12.07
C GLU A 116 -4.50 -5.38 -10.60
N SER A 117 -4.90 -6.36 -9.78
CA SER A 117 -5.06 -6.17 -8.35
C SER A 117 -3.73 -5.80 -7.68
N ALA A 118 -2.61 -6.38 -8.10
CA ALA A 118 -1.28 -6.03 -7.59
C ALA A 118 -0.86 -4.63 -8.02
N VAL A 119 -1.20 -4.21 -9.25
CA VAL A 119 -1.01 -2.83 -9.72
C VAL A 119 -1.82 -1.85 -8.87
N ARG A 120 -3.12 -2.10 -8.65
CA ARG A 120 -3.97 -1.26 -7.78
C ARG A 120 -3.42 -1.15 -6.36
N GLN A 121 -2.94 -2.27 -5.80
CA GLN A 121 -2.28 -2.26 -4.48
C GLN A 121 -0.98 -1.44 -4.48
N ALA A 122 -0.18 -1.50 -5.54
CA ALA A 122 1.01 -0.68 -5.65
C ALA A 122 0.69 0.82 -5.79
N ILE A 123 -0.43 1.17 -6.45
CA ILE A 123 -0.95 2.55 -6.50
C ILE A 123 -1.39 2.99 -5.09
N TYR A 124 -2.22 2.21 -4.40
CA TYR A 124 -2.70 2.55 -3.04
C TYR A 124 -1.56 2.67 -2.02
N ALA A 125 -0.51 1.88 -2.20
CA ALA A 125 0.68 1.93 -1.36
C ALA A 125 1.66 3.06 -1.75
N GLY A 126 1.33 3.91 -2.73
CA GLY A 126 2.18 5.02 -3.19
C GLY A 126 3.43 4.58 -3.98
N ARG A 127 3.54 3.30 -4.34
CA ARG A 127 4.71 2.73 -5.03
C ARG A 127 4.68 2.92 -6.54
N LEU A 128 3.48 3.07 -7.11
CA LEU A 128 3.27 3.45 -8.50
C LEU A 128 2.57 4.80 -8.55
N ARG A 129 3.13 5.75 -9.32
CA ARG A 129 2.48 7.04 -9.54
C ARG A 129 1.28 6.86 -10.46
N ALA A 130 0.12 7.35 -10.03
CA ALA A 130 -1.09 7.34 -10.83
C ALA A 130 -1.91 8.62 -10.60
N SER A 131 -2.59 9.07 -11.65
CA SER A 131 -3.64 10.08 -11.61
C SER A 131 -5.00 9.39 -11.76
N LYS A 132 -6.02 9.83 -11.04
CA LYS A 132 -7.39 9.32 -11.17
C LYS A 132 -8.24 10.31 -11.95
N GLU A 133 -8.68 9.92 -13.15
CA GLU A 133 -9.58 10.72 -13.99
C GLU A 133 -10.83 9.90 -14.32
N GLY A 134 -12.02 10.46 -14.04
CA GLY A 134 -13.30 9.81 -14.36
C GLY A 134 -13.51 8.45 -13.71
N GLY A 135 -12.84 8.15 -12.59
CA GLY A 135 -12.88 6.85 -11.93
C GLY A 135 -11.81 5.84 -12.37
N THR A 136 -11.04 6.17 -13.40
CA THR A 136 -9.97 5.33 -13.95
C THR A 136 -8.61 5.83 -13.49
N TYR A 137 -7.72 4.90 -13.11
CA TYR A 137 -6.32 5.22 -12.82
C TYR A 137 -5.51 5.21 -14.12
N TYR A 138 -4.79 6.30 -14.34
CA TYR A 138 -3.79 6.44 -15.37
C TYR A 138 -2.41 6.55 -14.72
N LEU A 139 -1.50 5.68 -15.15
CA LEU A 139 -0.13 5.57 -14.66
C LEU A 139 0.82 6.27 -15.61
N ASP A 140 1.94 6.72 -15.06
CA ASP A 140 3.08 7.20 -15.83
C ASP A 140 3.86 5.99 -16.38
N PRO A 141 3.97 5.81 -17.72
CA PRO A 141 4.73 4.72 -18.32
C PRO A 141 6.18 4.62 -17.79
N GLN A 142 6.82 5.74 -17.47
CA GLN A 142 8.19 5.74 -16.94
C GLN A 142 8.24 5.23 -15.49
N SER A 143 7.24 5.59 -14.68
CA SER A 143 7.09 5.04 -13.32
C SER A 143 6.88 3.53 -13.36
N VAL A 144 6.11 3.03 -14.33
CA VAL A 144 5.87 1.60 -14.52
C VAL A 144 7.16 0.90 -14.99
N ALA A 145 7.88 1.46 -15.97
CA ALA A 145 9.13 0.90 -16.45
C ALA A 145 10.22 0.78 -15.36
N GLY A 146 10.27 1.75 -14.44
CA GLY A 146 11.19 1.74 -13.29
C GLY A 146 10.73 0.86 -12.12
N TYR A 147 9.50 0.35 -12.14
CA TYR A 147 8.94 -0.42 -11.03
C TYR A 147 9.52 -1.83 -11.00
N ARG A 148 10.30 -2.12 -9.95
CA ARG A 148 10.80 -3.46 -9.71
C ARG A 148 9.73 -4.30 -9.03
N VAL A 149 9.09 -5.16 -9.81
CA VAL A 149 8.21 -6.20 -9.30
C VAL A 149 9.01 -7.09 -8.35
N SER A 150 8.59 -7.15 -7.08
CA SER A 150 9.14 -8.15 -6.19
C SER A 150 8.74 -9.53 -6.71
N LYS A 151 9.71 -10.34 -7.16
CA LYS A 151 9.47 -11.76 -7.52
C LYS A 151 8.99 -12.61 -6.35
N ARG A 152 9.05 -12.06 -5.14
CA ARG A 152 8.25 -12.57 -4.04
C ARG A 152 6.82 -12.13 -4.30
N GLY A 153 5.94 -13.09 -4.61
CA GLY A 153 4.52 -12.93 -4.31
C GLY A 153 4.35 -12.48 -2.84
N PRO A 154 3.14 -12.09 -2.40
CA PRO A 154 2.93 -11.89 -0.97
C PRO A 154 3.53 -13.11 -0.28
N ARG A 155 4.60 -12.89 0.51
CA ARG A 155 5.00 -13.92 1.46
C ARG A 155 3.68 -14.20 2.17
N ARG A 156 3.22 -15.46 2.15
CA ARG A 156 2.44 -15.92 3.29
C ARG A 156 3.27 -15.44 4.46
N GLN A 157 2.79 -14.43 5.18
CA GLN A 157 3.52 -13.81 6.26
C GLN A 157 3.44 -14.76 7.46
N ASP A 158 3.64 -16.05 7.20
CA ASP A 158 3.60 -17.11 8.15
C ASP A 158 5.03 -17.25 8.68
N GLN A 159 5.12 -17.25 10.02
CA GLN A 159 6.08 -17.95 10.86
C GLN A 159 7.11 -17.17 11.69
N MET A 160 7.13 -15.84 11.74
CA MET A 160 7.90 -15.15 12.82
C MET A 160 7.22 -13.90 13.35
N ALA A 161 5.99 -14.04 13.86
CA ALA A 161 5.42 -13.09 14.82
C ALA A 161 4.77 -13.91 15.93
N LYS A 162 5.34 -13.86 17.13
CA LYS A 162 4.93 -14.65 18.30
C LYS A 162 3.63 -14.07 18.89
N GLY A 163 2.48 -14.44 18.36
CA GLY A 163 1.18 -14.27 19.01
C GLY A 163 0.64 -15.62 19.47
N PRO A 164 0.11 -15.77 20.70
CA PRO A 164 -0.52 -17.02 21.10
C PRO A 164 -1.78 -17.27 20.25
N PRO A 165 -2.09 -18.54 19.89
CA PRO A 165 -3.32 -18.87 19.18
C PRO A 165 -4.55 -18.32 19.91
N GLY A 166 -5.41 -17.60 19.20
CA GLY A 166 -6.66 -17.10 19.76
C GLY A 166 -6.49 -15.84 20.62
N ALA A 167 -5.33 -15.16 20.49
CA ALA A 167 -5.14 -13.80 20.95
C ALA A 167 -6.09 -12.82 20.26
N THR A 168 -6.13 -11.59 20.78
CA THR A 168 -6.93 -10.50 20.24
C THR A 168 -6.61 -10.23 18.76
N LEU A 169 -7.64 -9.98 17.94
CA LEU A 169 -7.45 -9.60 16.53
C LEU A 169 -7.72 -8.11 16.35
N ASP A 170 -6.86 -7.45 15.59
CA ASP A 170 -7.06 -6.07 15.15
C ASP A 170 -7.85 -6.06 13.84
N ALA A 171 -8.85 -5.21 13.73
CA ALA A 171 -9.81 -5.27 12.64
C ALA A 171 -10.32 -3.89 12.25
N ARG A 172 -10.39 -3.67 10.94
CA ARG A 172 -11.20 -2.61 10.33
C ARG A 172 -12.31 -3.26 9.53
N ILE A 173 -13.55 -3.08 9.98
CA ILE A 173 -14.74 -3.74 9.49
C ILE A 173 -15.84 -2.71 9.15
N GLY A 174 -16.93 -3.17 8.56
CA GLY A 174 -18.09 -2.33 8.27
C GLY A 174 -18.27 -2.07 6.78
N SER A 175 -18.88 -0.95 6.42
CA SER A 175 -19.23 -0.62 5.03
C SER A 175 -18.70 0.76 4.65
N GLY A 176 -18.01 0.84 3.52
CA GLY A 176 -17.56 2.06 2.86
C GLY A 176 -18.22 2.24 1.49
N PRO A 177 -17.85 3.28 0.73
CA PRO A 177 -18.49 3.61 -0.54
C PRO A 177 -18.41 2.50 -1.61
N ASP A 178 -17.27 1.80 -1.66
CA ASP A 178 -16.96 0.85 -2.73
C ASP A 178 -16.89 -0.61 -2.27
N ALA A 179 -16.93 -0.84 -0.95
CA ALA A 179 -16.80 -2.17 -0.37
C ALA A 179 -17.39 -2.27 1.04
N SER A 180 -17.69 -3.50 1.47
CA SER A 180 -18.02 -3.84 2.83
C SER A 180 -17.24 -5.06 3.28
N PHE A 181 -17.00 -5.14 4.58
CA PHE A 181 -16.25 -6.18 5.25
C PHE A 181 -16.97 -6.56 6.53
N ARG A 182 -17.70 -7.67 6.47
CA ARG A 182 -18.55 -8.16 7.55
C ARG A 182 -17.88 -9.33 8.24
N VAL A 183 -17.99 -9.36 9.56
CA VAL A 183 -17.38 -10.39 10.39
C VAL A 183 -18.45 -10.98 11.31
N LYS A 184 -18.49 -12.31 11.41
CA LYS A 184 -19.29 -13.06 12.38
C LYS A 184 -18.34 -13.79 13.33
N HIS A 185 -18.42 -13.50 14.61
CA HIS A 185 -17.66 -14.17 15.67
C HIS A 185 -18.56 -14.52 16.85
N SER A 186 -18.10 -15.41 17.74
CA SER A 186 -18.90 -16.03 18.81
C SER A 186 -19.16 -15.16 20.04
N ARG A 187 -18.60 -13.95 20.07
CA ARG A 187 -18.83 -12.95 21.13
C ARG A 187 -19.46 -11.71 20.52
N ASP A 188 -20.37 -11.06 21.22
CA ASP A 188 -20.97 -9.80 20.75
C ASP A 188 -20.04 -8.58 20.91
N ASP A 189 -18.87 -8.79 21.50
CA ASP A 189 -17.96 -7.71 21.85
C ASP A 189 -16.95 -7.47 20.73
N PHE A 190 -17.14 -6.35 20.02
CA PHE A 190 -16.11 -5.70 19.22
C PHE A 190 -15.64 -4.48 20.02
N GLU A 191 -14.40 -4.51 20.49
CA GLU A 191 -13.79 -3.41 21.25
C GLU A 191 -13.44 -2.27 20.29
N LEU A 192 -14.41 -1.38 20.09
CA LEU A 192 -14.31 -0.25 19.18
C LEU A 192 -13.24 0.76 19.64
N SER A 193 -12.23 1.01 18.81
CA SER A 193 -11.24 2.07 19.03
C SER A 193 -11.59 3.35 18.26
N GLU A 194 -12.09 3.21 17.03
CA GLU A 194 -12.47 4.34 16.18
C GLU A 194 -13.70 4.01 15.34
N LYS A 195 -14.63 4.96 15.19
CA LYS A 195 -15.80 4.84 14.32
C LYS A 195 -15.86 6.00 13.34
N ARG A 196 -15.84 5.70 12.05
CA ARG A 196 -16.08 6.65 10.96
C ARG A 196 -17.28 6.21 10.15
N GLY A 197 -18.45 6.74 10.49
CA GLY A 197 -19.70 6.38 9.83
C GLY A 197 -20.00 4.87 9.98
N PRO A 198 -20.17 4.11 8.88
CA PRO A 198 -20.41 2.66 8.94
C PRO A 198 -19.11 1.84 9.03
N GLU A 199 -17.93 2.45 9.10
CA GLU A 199 -16.64 1.78 9.26
C GLU A 199 -16.17 1.83 10.71
N TRP A 200 -15.81 0.66 11.24
CA TRP A 200 -15.38 0.48 12.63
C TRP A 200 -13.97 -0.07 12.63
N THR A 201 -13.09 0.54 13.41
CA THR A 201 -11.76 0.02 13.71
C THR A 201 -11.73 -0.35 15.18
N GLY A 202 -11.13 -1.48 15.52
CA GLY A 202 -11.15 -2.00 16.87
C GLY A 202 -10.60 -3.41 16.96
N MET A 203 -10.88 -4.04 18.09
CA MET A 203 -10.31 -5.32 18.47
C MET A 203 -11.40 -6.38 18.64
N ILE A 204 -11.17 -7.58 18.14
CA ILE A 204 -11.95 -8.78 18.48
C ILE A 204 -11.25 -9.45 19.67
N PRO A 205 -11.89 -9.53 20.85
CA PRO A 205 -11.29 -10.07 22.08
C PRO A 205 -10.76 -11.49 21.92
N ALA A 206 -9.75 -11.84 22.73
CA ALA A 206 -9.21 -13.18 22.79
C ALA A 206 -10.26 -14.24 23.16
N GLY A 207 -9.99 -15.50 22.80
CA GLY A 207 -10.87 -16.64 23.09
C GLY A 207 -11.93 -16.93 22.02
N TRP A 208 -11.82 -16.32 20.84
CA TRP A 208 -12.58 -16.70 19.65
C TRP A 208 -12.12 -18.06 19.11
N ARG A 209 -13.03 -18.79 18.46
CA ARG A 209 -12.77 -20.16 17.96
C ARG A 209 -12.85 -20.27 16.45
N ARG A 210 -13.92 -19.71 15.87
CA ARG A 210 -14.10 -19.60 14.43
C ARG A 210 -14.73 -18.26 14.09
N ILE A 211 -14.25 -17.68 13.02
CA ILE A 211 -14.75 -16.40 12.51
C ILE A 211 -15.01 -16.56 11.03
N ALA A 212 -16.19 -16.12 10.61
CA ALA A 212 -16.49 -15.93 9.21
C ALA A 212 -16.29 -14.47 8.83
N VAL A 213 -15.69 -14.26 7.67
CA VAL A 213 -15.43 -12.95 7.08
C VAL A 213 -16.04 -12.93 5.68
N LEU A 214 -16.79 -11.88 5.37
CA LEU A 214 -17.31 -11.64 4.03
C LEU A 214 -16.90 -10.24 3.56
N GLY A 215 -16.05 -10.21 2.54
CA GLY A 215 -15.74 -9.02 1.77
C GLY A 215 -16.67 -8.92 0.57
N THR A 216 -17.35 -7.80 0.39
CA THR A 216 -18.19 -7.52 -0.79
C THR A 216 -17.78 -6.18 -1.39
N SER A 217 -17.41 -6.17 -2.67
CA SER A 217 -17.22 -4.95 -3.47
C SER A 217 -18.23 -4.92 -4.61
N LYS A 218 -18.18 -3.88 -5.45
CA LYS A 218 -19.04 -3.75 -6.63
C LYS A 218 -18.98 -4.97 -7.56
N ASP A 219 -17.81 -5.57 -7.70
CA ASP A 219 -17.55 -6.59 -8.72
C ASP A 219 -17.52 -8.02 -8.17
N ARG A 220 -17.34 -8.19 -6.85
CA ARG A 220 -17.14 -9.53 -6.25
C ARG A 220 -17.49 -9.60 -4.77
N SER A 221 -17.88 -10.79 -4.34
CA SER A 221 -17.89 -11.18 -2.93
C SER A 221 -16.97 -12.35 -2.67
N ARG A 222 -16.25 -12.31 -1.55
CA ARG A 222 -15.35 -13.37 -1.12
C ARG A 222 -15.55 -13.66 0.36
N TYR A 223 -15.65 -14.94 0.67
CA TYR A 223 -15.80 -15.47 2.02
C TYR A 223 -14.51 -16.11 2.47
N TRP A 224 -14.22 -15.95 3.76
CA TRP A 224 -13.17 -16.66 4.46
C TRP A 224 -13.68 -17.18 5.79
N GLU A 225 -13.32 -18.42 6.10
CA GLU A 225 -13.40 -18.96 7.44
C GLU A 225 -12.01 -19.00 8.04
N ILE A 226 -11.86 -18.50 9.25
CA ILE A 226 -10.58 -18.50 9.97
C ILE A 226 -10.72 -19.16 11.34
N GLU A 227 -9.62 -19.73 11.81
CA GLU A 227 -9.48 -20.27 13.16
C GLU A 227 -8.13 -19.86 13.77
N PRO A 228 -7.98 -19.91 15.11
CA PRO A 228 -6.74 -19.61 15.80
C PRO A 228 -5.55 -20.37 15.23
N ALA A 229 -4.45 -19.67 15.04
CA ALA A 229 -3.18 -20.28 14.70
C ALA A 229 -2.03 -19.47 15.32
N GLU A 230 -0.89 -20.13 15.48
CA GLU A 230 0.36 -19.42 15.80
C GLU A 230 0.81 -18.58 14.60
N GLY A 231 1.50 -17.48 14.87
CA GLY A 231 1.93 -16.53 13.85
C GLY A 231 1.00 -15.31 13.80
N GLU A 232 1.33 -14.34 12.95
CA GLU A 232 0.45 -13.21 12.64
C GLU A 232 0.05 -13.30 11.18
N SER A 233 -1.24 -13.35 10.92
CA SER A 233 -1.84 -13.34 9.59
C SER A 233 -2.56 -12.02 9.37
N VAL A 234 -2.62 -11.60 8.10
CA VAL A 234 -3.39 -10.43 7.69
C VAL A 234 -4.28 -10.79 6.51
N LEU A 235 -5.58 -10.51 6.66
CA LEU A 235 -6.58 -10.64 5.62
C LEU A 235 -6.98 -9.21 5.22
N HIS A 236 -6.78 -8.86 3.95
CA HIS A 236 -7.16 -7.56 3.39
C HIS A 236 -8.26 -7.69 2.34
N PHE A 237 -9.17 -6.71 2.32
CA PHE A 237 -10.16 -6.56 1.27
C PHE A 237 -10.57 -5.10 1.10
N GLU A 238 -10.21 -4.48 -0.02
CA GLU A 238 -10.65 -3.13 -0.42
C GLU A 238 -10.59 -2.07 0.72
N GLY A 239 -9.45 -1.99 1.42
CA GLY A 239 -9.21 -1.03 2.51
C GLY A 239 -9.59 -1.52 3.92
N PHE A 240 -10.34 -2.62 4.01
CA PHE A 240 -10.64 -3.32 5.26
C PHE A 240 -9.58 -4.38 5.58
N TYR A 241 -9.49 -4.75 6.85
CA TYR A 241 -8.56 -5.78 7.27
C TYR A 241 -9.00 -6.53 8.53
N LEU A 242 -8.41 -7.71 8.68
CA LEU A 242 -8.37 -8.48 9.92
C LEU A 242 -6.93 -8.98 10.14
N ARG A 243 -6.35 -8.69 11.29
CA ARG A 243 -4.94 -8.96 11.62
C ARG A 243 -4.83 -9.68 12.96
N GLY A 244 -4.00 -10.72 13.02
CA GLY A 244 -3.63 -11.40 14.25
C GLY A 244 -3.38 -12.89 14.04
N GLY A 245 -3.37 -13.67 15.12
CA GLY A 245 -3.00 -15.09 15.08
C GLY A 245 -4.10 -16.00 14.57
N PHE A 246 -4.21 -16.13 13.25
CA PHE A 246 -5.18 -16.99 12.60
C PHE A 246 -4.62 -17.69 11.36
N ARG A 247 -5.29 -18.78 10.95
CA ARG A 247 -5.12 -19.38 9.63
C ARG A 247 -6.47 -19.43 8.92
N ILE A 248 -6.43 -19.39 7.59
CA ILE A 248 -7.63 -19.53 6.76
C ILE A 248 -7.93 -21.02 6.60
N VAL A 249 -9.12 -21.44 7.03
CA VAL A 249 -9.62 -22.82 6.92
C VAL A 249 -10.35 -23.00 5.59
N GLU A 250 -11.12 -21.99 5.17
CA GLU A 250 -11.86 -22.03 3.93
C GLU A 250 -11.79 -20.69 3.19
N THR A 251 -11.80 -20.74 1.87
CA THR A 251 -12.00 -19.57 1.02
C THR A 251 -13.02 -19.89 -0.07
N VAL A 252 -14.04 -19.05 -0.18
CA VAL A 252 -15.02 -19.13 -1.28
C VAL A 252 -15.00 -17.81 -2.06
N SER A 253 -14.56 -17.88 -3.32
CA SER A 253 -14.31 -16.69 -4.16
C SER A 253 -15.42 -16.39 -5.18
N THR A 254 -16.44 -17.24 -5.28
CA THR A 254 -17.58 -17.04 -6.17
C THR A 254 -18.69 -16.31 -5.42
N SER A 255 -19.13 -15.14 -5.91
CA SER A 255 -20.00 -14.24 -5.13
C SER A 255 -21.27 -14.89 -4.55
N PRO A 256 -22.08 -15.66 -5.31
CA PRO A 256 -23.28 -16.30 -4.75
C PRO A 256 -22.95 -17.30 -3.64
N ARG A 257 -21.90 -18.11 -3.83
CA ARG A 257 -21.46 -19.10 -2.84
C ARG A 257 -20.84 -18.45 -1.61
N ALA A 258 -20.11 -17.34 -1.78
CA ALA A 258 -19.52 -16.59 -0.68
C ALA A 258 -20.60 -15.98 0.23
N VAL A 259 -21.64 -15.40 -0.38
CA VAL A 259 -22.78 -14.84 0.37
C VAL A 259 -23.56 -15.95 1.09
N ALA A 260 -23.80 -17.09 0.43
CA ALA A 260 -24.45 -18.23 1.04
C ALA A 260 -23.65 -18.80 2.23
N ALA A 261 -22.35 -19.07 2.03
CA ALA A 261 -21.45 -19.57 3.08
C ALA A 261 -21.43 -18.64 4.30
N PHE A 262 -21.33 -17.33 4.08
CA PHE A 262 -21.39 -16.37 5.18
C PHE A 262 -22.74 -16.37 5.91
N LYS A 263 -23.85 -16.53 5.18
CA LYS A 263 -25.19 -16.59 5.78
C LYS A 263 -25.33 -17.83 6.66
N ASP A 264 -24.90 -18.97 6.16
CA ASP A 264 -25.04 -20.28 6.81
C ASP A 264 -24.06 -20.48 7.98
N PHE A 265 -22.96 -19.74 8.00
CA PHE A 265 -22.01 -19.78 9.11
C PHE A 265 -22.66 -19.35 10.43
N GLN A 266 -22.51 -20.23 11.44
CA GLN A 266 -22.91 -20.02 12.82
C GLN A 266 -21.65 -20.02 13.70
N PRO A 267 -21.28 -18.89 14.31
CA PRO A 267 -20.16 -18.85 15.23
C PRO A 267 -20.47 -19.74 16.45
N ARG A 268 -19.60 -20.71 16.73
CA ARG A 268 -19.69 -21.63 17.88
C ARG A 268 -18.74 -21.24 18.99
#